data_AF-A0A0W8IFR7-F1
#
_entry.id   AF-A0A0W8IFR7-F1
#
_cell.length_a   1.000
_cell.length_b   1.000
_cell.length_c   1.000
_cell.angle_alpha   90.00
_cell.angle_beta   90.00
_cell.angle_gamma   90.00
#
_symmetry.space_group_name_H-M   'P 1'
#
loop_
_entity.id
_entity.type
_entity.pdbx_description
1 polymer ?
#
loop_
_entity_poly.entity_id
_entity_poly.type
_entity_poly.pdbx_seq_one_letter_code
_entity_poly.pdbx_strand_id
1 'polypeptide(L)'
;MHVESTLGAWRTAFAARRDLLSDEEMIGLFGELEVLGVILDRGLAGSEPIPSWTGPGGSDHDFTLPGLYQIECKATAPHSEKLHISNEDQLESKDMSLYLACVRAAIVQDARSGTTLPEVVHQIESKLRDDGSVQLFHQKLDAVHFDRLDRRYEDVAIELTSIDYYEVRDGAPRIVPGDLHAGVSRVKYQIRTNDLAPYKVPELPHASISKRM
;
A
#
# COMPACT_ATOMS: atom_id res chain seq x y z
N MET A 1 -26.39 -16.44 -2.74
CA MET A 1 -25.53 -15.88 -3.81
C MET A 1 -26.02 -14.48 -4.15
N HIS A 2 -25.84 -13.51 -3.24
CA HIS A 2 -26.37 -12.14 -3.43
C HIS A 2 -25.74 -11.10 -2.48
N VAL A 3 -24.44 -11.23 -2.17
CA VAL A 3 -23.72 -10.29 -1.28
C VAL A 3 -22.45 -9.73 -1.94
N GLU A 4 -21.75 -10.51 -2.77
CA GLU A 4 -20.60 -10.01 -3.56
C GLU A 4 -21.01 -8.98 -4.63
N SER A 5 -22.20 -9.17 -5.22
CA SER A 5 -22.79 -8.21 -6.16
C SER A 5 -22.99 -6.83 -5.54
N THR A 6 -23.16 -6.75 -4.21
CA THR A 6 -23.49 -5.50 -3.52
C THR A 6 -22.23 -4.68 -3.24
N LEU A 7 -21.09 -5.27 -2.89
CA LEU A 7 -19.86 -4.49 -2.65
C LEU A 7 -19.28 -3.85 -3.92
N GLY A 8 -19.26 -4.59 -5.04
CA GLY A 8 -18.91 -4.05 -6.34
C GLY A 8 -19.92 -3.02 -6.84
N ALA A 9 -21.22 -3.30 -6.69
CA ALA A 9 -22.27 -2.35 -7.08
C ALA A 9 -22.30 -1.08 -6.22
N TRP A 10 -21.85 -1.11 -4.96
CA TRP A 10 -21.77 0.09 -4.12
C TRP A 10 -20.54 0.95 -4.46
N ARG A 11 -19.38 0.37 -4.81
CA ARG A 11 -18.24 1.14 -5.35
C ARG A 11 -18.57 1.80 -6.70
N THR A 12 -19.36 1.12 -7.54
CA THR A 12 -19.84 1.67 -8.82
C THR A 12 -21.03 2.63 -8.64
N ALA A 13 -21.85 2.49 -7.58
CA ALA A 13 -22.98 3.39 -7.31
C ALA A 13 -22.56 4.75 -6.73
N PHE A 14 -21.33 4.89 -6.21
CA PHE A 14 -20.69 6.18 -5.94
C PHE A 14 -20.03 6.81 -7.17
N ALA A 15 -20.32 6.34 -8.39
CA ALA A 15 -19.96 6.99 -9.66
C ALA A 15 -20.76 8.29 -9.93
N ALA A 16 -21.02 9.08 -8.89
CA ALA A 16 -21.32 10.50 -8.97
C ALA A 16 -20.03 11.21 -8.57
N ARG A 17 -19.37 11.93 -9.51
CA ARG A 17 -18.14 12.73 -9.34
C ARG A 17 -17.46 12.52 -7.97
N ARG A 18 -16.61 11.49 -7.84
CA ARG A 18 -15.76 11.37 -6.66
C ARG A 18 -14.89 12.63 -6.59
N ASP A 19 -14.92 13.31 -5.45
CA ASP A 19 -14.05 14.45 -5.15
C ASP A 19 -12.57 14.04 -5.25
N LEU A 20 -11.68 15.03 -5.36
CA LEU A 20 -10.23 14.85 -5.24
C LEU A 20 -9.87 14.04 -3.99
N LEU A 21 -8.72 13.36 -4.01
CA LEU A 21 -8.23 12.60 -2.86
C LEU A 21 -8.24 13.49 -1.59
N SER A 22 -8.76 12.95 -0.50
CA SER A 22 -8.59 13.55 0.83
C SER A 22 -7.12 13.54 1.25
N ASP A 23 -6.76 14.32 2.27
CA ASP A 23 -5.39 14.33 2.80
C ASP A 23 -4.93 12.94 3.29
N GLU A 24 -5.85 12.17 3.87
CA GLU A 24 -5.60 10.77 4.26
C GLU A 24 -5.36 9.87 3.04
N GLU A 25 -6.19 9.99 1.99
CA GLU A 25 -5.99 9.24 0.74
C GLU A 25 -4.70 9.64 0.02
N MET A 26 -4.31 10.93 0.05
CA MET A 26 -3.04 11.38 -0.51
C MET A 26 -1.84 10.78 0.23
N ILE A 27 -1.85 10.76 1.57
CA ILE A 27 -0.80 10.16 2.39
C ILE A 27 -0.76 8.64 2.18
N GLY A 28 -1.92 7.98 2.05
CA GLY A 28 -2.03 6.56 1.73
C GLY A 28 -1.39 6.22 0.38
N LEU A 29 -1.82 6.91 -0.68
CA LEU A 29 -1.26 6.75 -2.03
C LEU A 29 0.23 7.05 -2.06
N PHE A 30 0.67 8.14 -1.41
CA PHE A 30 2.09 8.47 -1.28
C PHE A 30 2.87 7.31 -0.67
N GLY A 31 2.38 6.71 0.42
CA GLY A 31 3.04 5.57 1.05
C GLY A 31 3.12 4.33 0.16
N GLU A 32 2.05 4.01 -0.59
CA GLU A 32 2.09 2.93 -1.57
C GLU A 32 3.12 3.21 -2.68
N LEU A 33 3.18 4.44 -3.20
CA LEU A 33 4.12 4.83 -4.25
C LEU A 33 5.58 4.78 -3.76
N GLU A 34 5.86 5.20 -2.53
CA GLU A 34 7.19 5.05 -1.92
C GLU A 34 7.61 3.57 -1.81
N VAL A 35 6.69 2.68 -1.42
CA VAL A 35 6.95 1.23 -1.39
C VAL A 35 7.16 0.66 -2.80
N LEU A 36 6.38 1.10 -3.79
CA LEU A 36 6.59 0.74 -5.19
C LEU A 36 7.97 1.20 -5.69
N GLY A 37 8.41 2.41 -5.28
CA GLY A 37 9.75 2.92 -5.53
C GLY A 37 10.84 1.98 -4.99
N VAL A 38 10.69 1.50 -3.76
CA VAL A 38 11.60 0.52 -3.15
C VAL A 38 11.60 -0.81 -3.92
N ILE A 39 10.43 -1.29 -4.34
CA ILE A 39 10.29 -2.53 -5.14
C ILE A 39 11.04 -2.41 -6.47
N LEU A 40 10.92 -1.26 -7.14
CA LEU A 40 11.62 -0.95 -8.39
C LEU A 40 13.13 -0.87 -8.18
N ASP A 41 13.59 -0.08 -7.21
CA ASP A 41 15.02 0.18 -6.98
C ASP A 41 15.78 -1.08 -6.57
N ARG A 42 15.13 -1.96 -5.81
CA ARG A 42 15.71 -3.24 -5.36
C ARG A 42 15.39 -4.41 -6.30
N GLY A 43 14.64 -4.19 -7.37
CA GLY A 43 14.28 -5.23 -8.34
C GLY A 43 13.51 -6.40 -7.73
N LEU A 44 12.69 -6.16 -6.70
CA LEU A 44 12.05 -7.22 -5.91
C LEU A 44 11.01 -8.01 -6.72
N ALA A 45 10.33 -7.33 -7.64
CA ALA A 45 9.29 -7.90 -8.50
C ALA A 45 9.80 -8.33 -9.89
N GLY A 46 11.12 -8.43 -10.08
CA GLY A 46 11.72 -8.85 -11.34
C GLY A 46 11.26 -8.01 -12.53
N SER A 47 10.62 -8.66 -13.51
CA SER A 47 10.12 -7.99 -14.72
C SER A 47 8.72 -7.39 -14.60
N GLU A 48 8.03 -7.57 -13.47
CA GLU A 48 6.61 -7.20 -13.29
C GLU A 48 6.37 -6.27 -12.08
N PRO A 49 7.12 -5.15 -11.91
CA PRO A 49 6.93 -4.26 -10.77
C PRO A 49 5.55 -3.59 -10.73
N ILE A 50 5.05 -3.09 -11.86
CA ILE A 50 3.73 -2.44 -11.91
C ILE A 50 2.57 -3.43 -11.72
N PRO A 51 2.56 -4.63 -12.35
CA PRO A 51 1.57 -5.66 -12.05
C PRO A 51 1.52 -6.04 -10.57
N SER A 52 2.67 -6.01 -9.86
CA SER A 52 2.72 -6.37 -8.44
C SER A 52 1.97 -5.41 -7.51
N TRP A 53 1.71 -4.16 -7.93
CA TRP A 53 0.89 -3.19 -7.18
C TRP A 53 -0.61 -3.50 -7.38
N THR A 54 -1.16 -4.35 -6.51
CA THR A 54 -2.51 -4.93 -6.62
C THR A 54 -3.60 -4.11 -5.90
N GLY A 55 -3.21 -3.24 -4.96
CA GLY A 55 -4.11 -2.38 -4.18
C GLY A 55 -5.13 -1.58 -5.03
N PRO A 56 -4.71 -0.90 -6.11
CA PRO A 56 -5.61 -0.19 -7.03
C PRO A 56 -6.73 -1.05 -7.63
N GLY A 57 -6.50 -2.37 -7.75
CA GLY A 57 -7.49 -3.33 -8.23
C GLY A 57 -8.51 -3.77 -7.15
N GLY A 58 -8.33 -3.34 -5.90
CA GLY A 58 -9.14 -3.76 -4.76
C GLY A 58 -8.76 -5.13 -4.20
N SER A 59 -7.49 -5.53 -4.32
CA SER A 59 -6.96 -6.71 -3.63
C SER A 59 -6.94 -6.49 -2.11
N ASP A 60 -6.91 -7.58 -1.34
CA ASP A 60 -6.80 -7.54 0.13
C ASP A 60 -5.46 -6.93 0.60
N HIS A 61 -4.43 -6.98 -0.27
CA HIS A 61 -3.11 -6.43 -0.02
C HIS A 61 -2.65 -5.50 -1.14
N ASP A 62 -1.90 -4.47 -0.78
CA ASP A 62 -1.44 -3.43 -1.72
C ASP A 62 -0.46 -3.97 -2.76
N PHE A 63 0.38 -4.94 -2.38
CA PHE A 63 1.28 -5.62 -3.31
C PHE A 63 1.22 -7.14 -3.20
N THR A 64 1.29 -7.79 -4.35
CA THR A 64 1.49 -9.23 -4.47
C THR A 64 2.65 -9.50 -5.42
N LEU A 65 3.72 -10.11 -4.90
CA LEU A 65 4.87 -10.57 -5.68
C LEU A 65 4.74 -12.09 -5.85
N PRO A 66 4.26 -12.60 -7.01
CA PRO A 66 3.88 -13.99 -7.15
C PRO A 66 5.02 -14.96 -6.82
N GLY A 67 4.73 -15.95 -5.98
CA GLY A 67 5.70 -16.97 -5.56
C GLY A 67 6.73 -16.48 -4.53
N LEU A 68 6.63 -15.24 -4.06
CA LEU A 68 7.52 -14.65 -3.06
C LEU A 68 6.75 -14.28 -1.79
N TYR A 69 6.05 -13.14 -1.80
CA TYR A 69 5.35 -12.59 -0.65
C TYR A 69 4.37 -11.49 -1.06
N GLN A 70 3.54 -11.07 -0.11
CA GLN A 70 2.61 -9.94 -0.23
C GLN A 70 3.03 -8.80 0.70
N ILE A 71 2.56 -7.59 0.42
CA ILE A 71 2.82 -6.41 1.23
C ILE A 71 1.52 -5.65 1.45
N GLU A 72 1.21 -5.39 2.71
CA GLU A 72 0.19 -4.43 3.14
C GLU A 72 0.88 -3.12 3.55
N CYS A 73 0.46 -2.00 2.99
CA CYS A 73 0.98 -0.68 3.33
C CYS A 73 0.06 0.03 4.31
N LYS A 74 0.67 0.69 5.29
CA LYS A 74 -0.03 1.57 6.24
C LYS A 74 0.73 2.85 6.41
N ALA A 75 0.15 3.94 5.93
CA ALA A 75 0.65 5.28 6.17
C ALA A 75 0.12 5.82 7.51
N THR A 76 0.99 6.47 8.28
CA THR A 76 0.64 7.06 9.58
C THR A 76 1.52 8.28 9.87
N ALA A 77 1.08 9.10 10.84
CA ALA A 77 1.83 10.29 11.22
C ALA A 77 3.22 9.91 11.84
N PRO A 78 4.25 10.76 11.70
CA PRO A 78 5.62 10.46 12.12
C PRO A 78 5.76 9.95 13.55
N HIS A 79 5.00 10.51 14.48
CA HIS A 79 5.05 10.15 15.91
C HIS A 79 3.85 9.32 16.38
N SER A 80 3.09 8.73 15.45
CA SER A 80 1.95 7.87 15.85
C SER A 80 2.45 6.61 16.55
N GLU A 81 1.91 6.37 17.75
CA GLU A 81 2.10 5.12 18.52
C GLU A 81 1.08 4.04 18.13
N LYS A 82 0.18 4.34 17.19
CA LYS A 82 -0.92 3.48 16.79
C LYS A 82 -0.96 3.32 15.28
N LEU A 83 -1.13 2.07 14.85
CA LEU A 83 -1.36 1.72 13.46
C LEU A 83 -2.80 1.26 13.28
N HIS A 84 -3.52 1.87 12.35
CA HIS A 84 -4.91 1.51 12.06
C HIS A 84 -4.99 0.35 11.08
N ILE A 85 -5.80 -0.65 11.39
CA ILE A 85 -6.14 -1.75 10.51
C ILE A 85 -7.65 -1.68 10.23
N SER A 86 -7.99 -1.64 8.94
CA SER A 86 -9.33 -1.29 8.44
C SER A 86 -10.26 -2.49 8.28
N ASN A 87 -9.71 -3.71 8.26
CA ASN A 87 -10.45 -4.96 8.31
C ASN A 87 -9.52 -6.12 8.72
N GLU A 88 -10.14 -7.25 9.05
CA GLU A 88 -9.50 -8.51 9.43
C GLU A 88 -8.66 -9.16 8.31
N ASP A 89 -8.95 -8.89 7.04
CA ASP A 89 -8.27 -9.51 5.89
C ASP A 89 -6.86 -8.92 5.66
N GLN A 90 -6.64 -7.65 6.01
CA GLN A 90 -5.40 -6.91 5.66
C GLN A 90 -4.12 -7.52 6.22
N LEU A 91 -4.20 -8.16 7.39
CA LEU A 91 -3.07 -8.81 8.06
C LEU A 91 -3.18 -10.35 8.07
N GLU A 92 -4.04 -10.91 7.23
CA GLU A 92 -4.14 -12.35 7.04
C GLU A 92 -3.08 -12.84 6.04
N SER A 93 -2.13 -13.65 6.53
CA SER A 93 -1.22 -14.39 5.65
C SER A 93 -1.87 -15.73 5.28
N LYS A 94 -2.07 -15.96 3.98
CA LYS A 94 -2.61 -17.21 3.42
C LYS A 94 -1.47 -18.08 2.88
N ASP A 95 -1.36 -18.19 1.55
CA ASP A 95 -0.39 -19.05 0.88
C ASP A 95 0.99 -18.41 0.66
N MET A 96 1.13 -17.12 1.00
CA MET A 96 2.35 -16.35 0.85
C MET A 96 2.67 -15.63 2.17
N SER A 97 3.95 -15.48 2.47
CA SER A 97 4.39 -14.61 3.57
C SER A 97 3.86 -13.20 3.33
N LEU A 98 3.44 -12.53 4.40
CA LEU A 98 2.91 -11.17 4.35
C LEU A 98 3.85 -10.24 5.11
N TYR A 99 4.14 -9.09 4.51
CA TYR A 99 4.89 -8.02 5.14
C TYR A 99 4.01 -6.80 5.31
N LEU A 100 4.14 -6.12 6.45
CA LEU A 100 3.53 -4.84 6.71
C LEU A 100 4.58 -3.75 6.48
N ALA A 101 4.34 -2.86 5.52
CA ALA A 101 5.11 -1.65 5.32
C ALA A 101 4.44 -0.48 6.05
N CYS A 102 5.02 -0.07 7.18
CA CYS A 102 4.57 1.09 7.95
C CYS A 102 5.29 2.34 7.44
N VAL A 103 4.58 3.18 6.70
CA VAL A 103 5.09 4.43 6.15
C VAL A 103 4.76 5.56 7.11
N ARG A 104 5.78 6.27 7.59
CA ARG A 104 5.63 7.44 8.44
C ARG A 104 5.80 8.70 7.60
N ALA A 105 4.74 9.45 7.42
CA ALA A 105 4.73 10.64 6.57
C ALA A 105 3.76 11.71 7.07
N ALA A 106 4.01 12.96 6.70
CA ALA A 106 3.14 14.09 7.03
C ALA A 106 3.07 15.10 5.89
N ILE A 107 1.91 15.73 5.70
CA ILE A 107 1.80 16.90 4.83
C ILE A 107 2.56 18.07 5.48
N VAL A 108 3.38 18.74 4.70
CA VAL A 108 4.20 19.88 5.13
C VAL A 108 3.85 21.12 4.32
N GLN A 109 3.99 22.30 4.95
CA GLN A 109 3.68 23.58 4.31
C GLN A 109 4.81 24.11 3.44
N ASP A 110 6.06 23.68 3.66
CA ASP A 110 7.19 24.03 2.83
C ASP A 110 7.38 22.97 1.75
N ALA A 111 7.05 23.30 0.51
CA ALA A 111 7.24 22.41 -0.63
C ALA A 111 8.71 22.01 -0.86
N ARG A 112 9.69 22.74 -0.28
CA ARG A 112 11.11 22.38 -0.37
C ARG A 112 11.53 21.26 0.56
N SER A 113 10.71 20.91 1.56
CA SER A 113 11.01 19.88 2.56
C SER A 113 10.21 18.59 2.37
N GLY A 114 9.44 18.46 1.29
CA GLY A 114 8.67 17.26 0.99
C GLY A 114 8.66 16.96 -0.51
N THR A 115 7.94 15.90 -0.85
CA THR A 115 7.71 15.48 -2.24
C THR A 115 6.22 15.49 -2.50
N THR A 116 5.81 16.03 -3.63
CA THR A 116 4.41 16.03 -4.08
C THR A 116 4.06 14.70 -4.75
N LEU A 117 2.77 14.33 -4.80
CA LEU A 117 2.34 13.12 -5.51
C LEU A 117 2.77 13.10 -7.00
N PRO A 118 2.64 14.20 -7.78
CA PRO A 118 3.13 14.25 -9.15
C PRO A 118 4.65 14.01 -9.26
N GLU A 119 5.45 14.52 -8.32
CA GLU A 119 6.90 14.28 -8.30
C GLU A 119 7.22 12.80 -8.04
N VAL A 120 6.57 12.14 -7.08
CA VAL A 120 6.77 10.70 -6.84
C VAL A 120 6.36 9.88 -8.07
N VAL A 121 5.22 10.23 -8.69
CA VAL A 121 4.76 9.58 -9.93
C VAL A 121 5.82 9.74 -11.03
N HIS A 122 6.36 10.95 -11.23
CA HIS A 122 7.41 11.18 -12.21
C HIS A 122 8.69 10.39 -11.91
N GLN A 123 9.08 10.29 -10.64
CA GLN A 123 10.23 9.47 -10.23
C GLN A 123 10.02 8.00 -10.56
N ILE A 124 8.82 7.45 -10.33
CA ILE A 124 8.48 6.07 -10.70
C ILE A 124 8.52 5.90 -12.21
N GLU A 125 7.86 6.78 -12.97
CA GLU A 125 7.86 6.75 -14.44
C GLU A 125 9.26 6.72 -15.03
N SER A 126 10.19 7.49 -14.45
CA SER A 126 11.59 7.55 -14.91
C SER A 126 12.35 6.23 -14.78
N LYS A 127 11.85 5.31 -13.94
CA LYS A 127 12.41 3.97 -13.70
C LYS A 127 11.75 2.89 -14.57
N LEU A 128 10.62 3.19 -15.21
CA LEU A 128 9.88 2.22 -16.01
C LEU A 128 10.45 2.10 -17.43
N ARG A 129 10.32 0.90 -17.99
CA ARG A 129 10.68 0.64 -19.38
C ARG A 129 9.56 1.10 -20.32
N ASP A 130 9.93 1.41 -21.55
CA ASP A 130 8.99 1.67 -22.64
C ASP A 130 8.44 0.35 -23.22
N ASP A 131 7.70 -0.39 -22.40
CA ASP A 131 7.13 -1.71 -22.72
C ASP A 131 5.63 -1.81 -22.38
N GLY A 132 4.96 -0.68 -22.16
CA GLY A 132 3.59 -0.61 -21.67
C GLY A 132 3.46 -0.40 -20.16
N SER A 133 4.55 -0.52 -19.40
CA SER A 133 4.54 -0.35 -17.94
C SER A 133 4.03 1.02 -17.49
N VAL A 134 4.41 2.10 -18.20
CA VAL A 134 3.95 3.47 -17.91
C VAL A 134 2.43 3.57 -18.08
N GLN A 135 1.89 3.03 -19.18
CA GLN A 135 0.45 3.06 -19.44
C GLN A 135 -0.33 2.24 -18.40
N LEU A 136 0.19 1.08 -17.99
CA LEU A 136 -0.42 0.30 -16.91
C LEU A 136 -0.37 1.05 -15.57
N PHE A 137 0.73 1.74 -15.28
CA PHE A 137 0.86 2.54 -14.06
C PHE A 137 -0.16 3.68 -14.04
N HIS A 138 -0.33 4.39 -15.15
CA HIS A 138 -1.37 5.43 -15.29
C HIS A 138 -2.77 4.87 -15.09
N GLN A 139 -3.09 3.71 -15.68
CA GLN A 139 -4.39 3.06 -15.48
C GLN A 139 -4.65 2.73 -14.00
N LYS A 140 -3.62 2.31 -13.26
CA LYS A 140 -3.72 2.04 -11.82
C LYS A 140 -3.92 3.32 -11.01
N LEU A 141 -3.22 4.40 -11.35
CA LEU A 141 -3.45 5.73 -10.75
C LEU A 141 -4.88 6.24 -10.99
N ASP A 142 -5.40 6.05 -12.21
CA ASP A 142 -6.78 6.40 -12.54
C ASP A 142 -7.80 5.57 -11.72
N ALA A 143 -7.49 4.29 -11.48
CA ALA A 143 -8.34 3.39 -10.69
C ALA A 143 -8.44 3.77 -9.20
N VAL A 144 -7.44 4.49 -8.66
CA VAL A 144 -7.48 5.08 -7.31
C VAL A 144 -7.97 6.53 -7.31
N HIS A 145 -8.49 7.03 -8.44
CA HIS A 145 -9.04 8.38 -8.60
C HIS A 145 -8.01 9.51 -8.42
N PHE A 146 -6.73 9.25 -8.72
CA PHE A 146 -5.71 10.29 -8.74
C PHE A 146 -5.77 11.11 -10.05
N ASP A 147 -6.39 12.29 -10.00
CA ASP A 147 -6.39 13.24 -11.11
C ASP A 147 -5.04 13.95 -11.23
N ARG A 148 -4.16 13.41 -12.08
CA ARG A 148 -2.79 13.91 -12.30
C ARG A 148 -2.71 15.38 -12.74
N LEU A 149 -3.80 15.97 -13.22
CA LEU A 149 -3.83 17.34 -13.73
C LEU A 149 -4.34 18.36 -12.71
N ASP A 150 -4.81 17.92 -11.55
CA ASP A 150 -5.31 18.82 -10.52
C ASP A 150 -4.15 19.49 -9.76
N ARG A 151 -4.16 20.82 -9.76
CA ARG A 151 -3.11 21.65 -9.14
C ARG A 151 -2.97 21.45 -7.64
N ARG A 152 -4.02 20.99 -6.95
CA ARG A 152 -3.94 20.72 -5.50
C ARG A 152 -2.78 19.77 -5.18
N TYR A 153 -2.52 18.81 -6.05
CA TYR A 153 -1.45 17.84 -5.83
C TYR A 153 -0.05 18.41 -6.03
N GLU A 154 0.08 19.55 -6.72
CA GLU A 154 1.34 20.30 -6.84
C GLU A 154 1.59 21.22 -5.62
N ASP A 155 0.51 21.68 -4.98
CA ASP A 155 0.58 22.60 -3.84
C ASP A 155 0.75 21.88 -2.48
N VAL A 156 0.57 20.56 -2.45
CA VAL A 156 0.65 19.74 -1.23
C VAL A 156 1.88 18.84 -1.27
N ALA A 157 2.89 19.18 -0.46
CA ALA A 157 4.08 18.37 -0.27
C ALA A 157 3.94 17.43 0.93
N ILE A 158 4.49 16.22 0.80
CA ILE A 158 4.49 15.18 1.83
C ILE A 158 5.94 14.87 2.20
N GLU A 159 6.28 14.99 3.49
CA GLU A 159 7.58 14.61 4.02
C GLU A 159 7.54 13.14 4.45
N LEU A 160 8.39 12.31 3.84
CA LEU A 160 8.63 10.94 4.27
C LEU A 160 9.62 10.93 5.44
N THR A 161 9.18 10.44 6.61
CA THR A 161 10.04 10.27 7.79
C THR A 161 10.74 8.92 7.80
N SER A 162 10.00 7.83 7.56
CA SER A 162 10.58 6.47 7.52
C SER A 162 9.63 5.47 6.85
N ILE A 163 10.20 4.35 6.43
CA ILE A 163 9.45 3.14 6.09
C ILE A 163 10.01 2.01 6.95
N ASP A 164 9.19 1.45 7.83
CA ASP A 164 9.54 0.30 8.64
C ASP A 164 8.79 -0.94 8.14
N TYR A 165 9.50 -2.07 8.04
CA TYR A 165 8.93 -3.33 7.57
C TYR A 165 8.78 -4.33 8.71
N TYR A 166 7.67 -5.06 8.72
CA TYR A 166 7.38 -6.09 9.70
C TYR A 166 6.88 -7.36 9.02
N GLU A 167 7.40 -8.51 9.40
CA GLU A 167 6.88 -9.80 8.93
C GLU A 167 5.63 -10.19 9.72
N VAL A 168 4.51 -10.39 9.02
CA VAL A 168 3.22 -10.74 9.60
C VAL A 168 3.15 -12.26 9.79
N ARG A 169 3.85 -12.74 10.83
CA ARG A 169 3.94 -14.16 11.21
C ARG A 169 3.24 -14.45 12.54
N ASP A 170 3.27 -15.70 12.96
CA ASP A 170 2.67 -16.14 14.23
C ASP A 170 3.17 -15.32 15.42
N GLY A 171 2.22 -14.89 16.26
CA GLY A 171 2.43 -14.00 17.39
C GLY A 171 2.30 -12.51 17.07
N ALA A 172 2.37 -12.10 15.79
CA ALA A 172 2.18 -10.70 15.42
C ALA A 172 0.80 -10.21 15.89
N PRO A 173 0.68 -8.98 16.45
CA PRO A 173 -0.60 -8.45 16.88
C PRO A 173 -1.50 -8.24 15.66
N ARG A 174 -2.47 -9.12 15.47
CA ARG A 174 -3.44 -9.05 14.36
C ARG A 174 -4.77 -9.67 14.80
N ILE A 175 -5.83 -9.30 14.08
CA ILE A 175 -7.10 -10.02 14.06
C ILE A 175 -7.28 -10.47 12.61
N VAL A 176 -7.47 -11.77 12.41
CA VAL A 176 -7.74 -12.38 11.09
C VAL A 176 -9.16 -12.96 11.05
N PRO A 177 -9.74 -13.27 9.88
CA PRO A 177 -11.08 -13.83 9.78
C PRO A 177 -11.29 -15.09 10.63
N GLY A 178 -10.25 -15.92 10.77
CA GLY A 178 -10.26 -17.11 11.63
C GLY A 178 -10.46 -16.85 13.14
N ASP A 179 -10.21 -15.62 13.61
CA ASP A 179 -10.40 -15.23 15.01
C ASP A 179 -11.86 -14.81 15.31
N LEU A 180 -12.68 -14.59 14.27
CA LEU A 180 -13.99 -13.96 14.39
C LEU A 180 -15.09 -14.99 14.68
N HIS A 181 -16.04 -14.60 15.54
CA HIS A 181 -17.26 -15.36 15.74
C HIS A 181 -18.18 -15.27 14.52
N ALA A 182 -19.01 -16.31 14.32
CA ALA A 182 -19.97 -16.35 13.22
C ALA A 182 -20.86 -15.09 13.20
N GLY A 183 -20.91 -14.42 12.05
CA GLY A 183 -21.69 -13.19 11.85
C GLY A 183 -20.94 -11.88 12.14
N VAL A 184 -19.70 -11.94 12.64
CA VAL A 184 -18.83 -10.77 12.82
C VAL A 184 -17.96 -10.58 11.57
N SER A 185 -17.89 -9.35 11.06
CA SER A 185 -17.00 -8.96 9.96
C SER A 185 -16.74 -7.45 9.97
N ARG A 186 -15.76 -7.00 9.18
CA ARG A 186 -15.32 -5.59 9.07
C ARG A 186 -14.83 -5.01 10.39
N VAL A 187 -14.02 -5.79 11.10
CA VAL A 187 -13.43 -5.38 12.38
C VAL A 187 -12.32 -4.37 12.11
N LYS A 188 -12.52 -3.15 12.62
CA LYS A 188 -11.48 -2.12 12.64
C LYS A 188 -10.78 -2.12 13.99
N TYR A 189 -9.47 -2.14 13.98
CA TYR A 189 -8.68 -2.17 15.20
C TYR A 189 -7.39 -1.36 15.07
N GLN A 190 -6.71 -1.18 16.18
CA GLN A 190 -5.43 -0.48 16.24
C GLN A 190 -4.38 -1.37 16.88
N ILE A 191 -3.18 -1.35 16.32
CA ILE A 191 -2.00 -2.01 16.88
C ILE A 191 -1.11 -0.93 17.49
N ARG A 192 -0.56 -1.17 18.68
CA ARG A 192 0.50 -0.30 19.23
C ARG A 192 1.78 -0.56 18.46
N THR A 193 2.40 0.47 17.91
CA THR A 193 3.57 0.30 17.03
C THR A 193 4.75 -0.36 17.74
N ASN A 194 4.90 -0.17 19.05
CA ASN A 194 5.94 -0.82 19.84
C ASN A 194 5.77 -2.36 19.91
N ASP A 195 4.53 -2.85 19.83
CA ASP A 195 4.24 -4.29 19.86
C ASP A 195 4.58 -4.97 18.52
N LEU A 196 4.89 -4.19 17.47
CA LEU A 196 5.42 -4.70 16.19
C LEU A 196 6.94 -4.91 16.21
N ALA A 197 7.67 -4.34 17.17
CA ALA A 197 9.14 -4.39 17.20
C ALA A 197 9.75 -5.82 17.09
N PRO A 198 9.19 -6.88 17.72
CA PRO A 198 9.70 -8.25 17.57
C PRO A 198 9.58 -8.85 16.17
N TYR A 199 8.80 -8.21 15.30
CA TYR A 199 8.50 -8.64 13.93
C TYR A 199 9.22 -7.79 12.89
N LYS A 200 9.98 -6.78 13.33
CA LYS A 200 10.67 -5.85 12.44
C LYS A 200 11.74 -6.59 11.63
N VAL A 201 11.76 -6.35 10.32
CA VAL A 201 12.80 -6.79 9.41
C VAL A 201 13.57 -5.58 8.90
N PRO A 202 14.87 -5.69 8.60
CA PRO A 202 15.67 -4.54 8.15
C PRO A 202 15.21 -4.02 6.79
N GLU A 203 14.72 -4.91 5.94
CA GLU A 203 14.27 -4.61 4.58
C GLU A 203 13.38 -5.77 4.07
N LEU A 204 12.58 -5.51 3.02
CA LEU A 204 11.83 -6.56 2.32
C LEU A 204 12.81 -7.59 1.73
N PRO A 205 12.52 -8.91 1.78
CA PRO A 205 13.47 -9.91 1.29
C PRO A 205 13.57 -9.91 -0.24
N HIS A 206 14.76 -10.21 -0.77
CA HIS A 206 14.91 -10.56 -2.18
C HIS A 206 14.29 -11.94 -2.46
N ALA A 207 13.93 -12.18 -3.73
CA ALA A 207 13.68 -13.52 -4.20
C ALA A 207 14.87 -14.42 -3.83
N SER A 208 14.64 -15.44 -3.00
CA SER A 208 15.68 -16.43 -2.77
C SER A 208 15.97 -17.09 -4.10
N ILE A 209 17.17 -16.88 -4.65
CA ILE A 209 17.66 -17.68 -5.76
C ILE A 209 17.78 -19.09 -5.18
N SER A 210 16.76 -19.91 -5.43
CA SER A 210 16.82 -21.33 -5.09
C SER A 210 18.02 -21.87 -5.84
N LYS A 211 19.12 -22.12 -5.12
CA LYS A 211 20.25 -22.87 -5.64
C LYS A 211 19.64 -24.21 -6.04
N ARG A 212 19.42 -24.40 -7.34
CA ARG A 212 19.22 -25.73 -7.90
C ARG A 212 20.46 -26.54 -7.50
N MET A 213 20.30 -27.41 -6.51
CA MET A 213 21.17 -28.58 -6.34
C MET A 213 20.77 -29.62 -7.38
#